data_AF-A0A923YXQ7-F1
#
_entry.id   AF-A0A923YXQ7-F1
#
_cell.length_a   1.000
_cell.length_b   1.000
_cell.length_c   1.000
_cell.angle_alpha   90.00
_cell.angle_beta   90.00
_cell.angle_gamma   90.00
#
_symmetry.space_group_name_H-M   'P 1'
#
loop_
_entity.id
_entity.type
_entity.pdbx_description
1 polymer ?
#
loop_
_entity_poly.entity_id
_entity_poly.type
_entity_poly.pdbx_seq_one_letter_code
_entity_poly.pdbx_strand_id
1 'polypeptide(L)'
;MTSVEIQPPFLDLENHFSRFRENIIGIDQYFISPYGKQKIVYTDWTASGRLYRPIEEKLMNDFGPFVANTHTETTVSGTAMTMAYHHARKIIKNHVNASDNDILITDGTGMTGVVNKFQRILGLKIPENLKKHTHIPSEDKPVVFISHMEHHS
;
A
#
# COMPACT_ATOMS: atom_id res chain seq x y z
N MET A 1 -33.82 14.79 -42.08
CA MET A 1 -33.47 14.82 -40.65
C MET A 1 -32.29 13.91 -40.46
N THR A 2 -31.09 14.46 -40.59
CA THR A 2 -29.83 13.77 -40.32
C THR A 2 -29.63 13.79 -38.81
N SER A 3 -29.71 12.62 -38.18
CA SER A 3 -29.33 12.44 -36.78
C SER A 3 -27.83 12.68 -36.67
N VAL A 4 -27.45 13.83 -36.11
CA VAL A 4 -26.07 14.09 -35.70
C VAL A 4 -25.79 13.17 -34.51
N GLU A 5 -25.02 12.10 -34.74
CA GLU A 5 -24.39 11.35 -33.66
C GLU A 5 -23.41 12.29 -32.96
N ILE A 6 -23.80 12.77 -31.78
CA ILE A 6 -22.89 13.44 -30.88
C ILE A 6 -22.00 12.35 -30.30
N GLN A 7 -20.83 12.10 -30.91
CA GLN A 7 -19.77 11.37 -30.25
C GLN A 7 -19.34 12.22 -29.04
N PRO A 8 -19.58 11.77 -27.80
CA PRO A 8 -19.18 12.55 -26.66
C PRO A 8 -17.64 12.57 -26.58
N PRO A 9 -17.01 13.65 -26.08
CA PRO A 9 -15.57 13.83 -26.05
C PRO A 9 -14.90 12.99 -24.94
N PHE A 10 -15.48 11.83 -24.60
CA PHE A 10 -14.79 10.82 -23.82
C PHE A 10 -13.80 10.15 -24.77
N LEU A 11 -12.55 10.63 -24.76
CA LEU A 11 -11.43 9.73 -24.98
C LEU A 11 -11.73 8.49 -24.13
N ASP A 12 -11.97 7.36 -24.79
CA ASP A 12 -12.49 6.16 -24.17
C ASP A 12 -11.58 5.73 -23.01
N LEU A 13 -12.06 5.87 -21.76
CA LEU A 13 -11.30 5.54 -20.56
C LEU A 13 -10.88 4.07 -20.59
N GLU A 14 -11.66 3.20 -21.25
CA GLU A 14 -11.28 1.81 -21.45
C GLU A 14 -9.99 1.70 -22.25
N ASN A 15 -9.89 2.41 -23.37
CA ASN A 15 -8.67 2.50 -24.16
C ASN A 15 -7.52 3.20 -23.43
N HIS A 16 -7.81 4.20 -22.58
CA HIS A 16 -6.79 4.84 -21.77
C HIS A 16 -6.17 3.86 -20.75
N PHE A 17 -7.00 3.03 -20.13
CA PHE A 17 -6.59 2.11 -19.07
C PHE A 17 -6.21 0.71 -19.56
N SER A 18 -6.44 0.38 -20.84
CA SER A 18 -6.14 -0.93 -21.44
C SER A 18 -4.69 -1.35 -21.20
N ARG A 19 -3.73 -0.44 -21.42
CA ARG A 19 -2.30 -0.68 -21.19
C ARG A 19 -1.97 -1.10 -19.75
N PHE A 20 -2.74 -0.66 -18.75
CA PHE A 20 -2.56 -1.10 -17.37
C PHE A 20 -3.26 -2.43 -17.15
N ARG A 21 -4.50 -2.57 -17.67
CA ARG A 21 -5.29 -3.80 -17.56
C ARG A 21 -4.54 -5.02 -18.08
N GLU A 22 -3.90 -4.90 -19.24
CA GLU A 22 -3.14 -5.98 -19.90
C GLU A 22 -1.94 -6.45 -19.08
N ASN A 23 -1.40 -5.59 -18.22
CA ASN A 23 -0.24 -5.88 -17.38
C ASN A 23 -0.59 -6.47 -16.01
N ILE A 24 -1.87 -6.59 -15.68
CA ILE A 24 -2.34 -7.23 -14.45
C ILE A 24 -2.07 -8.74 -14.55
N ILE A 25 -1.34 -9.29 -13.58
CA ILE A 25 -1.11 -10.73 -13.52
C ILE A 25 -2.43 -11.45 -13.18
N GLY A 26 -2.75 -12.47 -13.97
CA GLY A 26 -3.99 -13.23 -13.85
C GLY A 26 -5.22 -12.53 -14.42
N ILE A 27 -5.07 -11.40 -15.12
CA ILE A 27 -6.17 -10.86 -15.93
C ILE A 27 -6.69 -11.93 -16.88
N ASP A 28 -8.01 -12.04 -17.00
CA ASP A 28 -8.70 -13.08 -17.78
C ASP A 28 -8.39 -14.54 -17.38
N GLN A 29 -7.93 -14.76 -16.15
CA GLN A 29 -7.74 -16.10 -15.60
C GLN A 29 -9.06 -16.88 -15.53
N TYR A 30 -8.99 -18.18 -15.83
CA TYR A 30 -10.09 -19.13 -15.70
C TYR A 30 -9.81 -20.14 -14.60
N PHE A 31 -10.88 -20.74 -14.06
CA PHE A 31 -10.82 -21.88 -13.15
C PHE A 31 -11.79 -22.97 -13.59
N ILE A 32 -11.57 -24.19 -13.10
CA ILE A 32 -12.46 -25.33 -13.35
C ILE A 32 -13.45 -25.44 -12.19
N SER A 33 -14.74 -25.44 -12.52
CA SER A 33 -15.84 -25.65 -11.58
C SER A 33 -16.58 -26.94 -11.92
N PRO A 34 -17.50 -27.41 -11.06
CA PRO A 34 -18.43 -28.49 -11.41
C PRO A 34 -19.28 -28.21 -12.66
N TYR A 35 -19.41 -26.94 -13.06
CA TYR A 35 -20.14 -26.49 -14.25
C TYR A 35 -19.20 -26.18 -15.43
N GLY A 36 -17.99 -26.75 -15.43
CA GLY A 36 -16.99 -26.54 -16.47
C GLY A 36 -16.08 -25.32 -16.24
N LYS A 37 -15.41 -24.88 -17.31
CA LYS A 37 -14.43 -23.79 -17.29
C LYS A 37 -15.14 -22.44 -17.14
N GLN A 38 -14.86 -21.73 -16.04
CA GLN A 38 -15.46 -20.43 -15.71
C GLN A 38 -14.39 -19.35 -15.65
N LYS A 39 -14.72 -18.12 -16.08
CA LYS A 39 -13.83 -16.97 -15.99
C LYS A 39 -13.85 -16.42 -14.56
N ILE A 40 -12.69 -16.06 -14.03
CA ILE A 40 -12.62 -15.38 -12.73
C ILE A 40 -13.07 -13.93 -12.91
N VAL A 41 -14.16 -13.56 -12.26
CA VAL A 41 -14.58 -12.17 -12.08
C VAL A 41 -14.01 -11.68 -10.76
N TYR A 42 -12.92 -10.91 -10.82
CA TYR A 42 -12.22 -10.44 -9.63
C TYR A 42 -12.74 -9.06 -9.22
N THR A 43 -13.36 -9.00 -8.05
CA THR A 43 -13.98 -7.79 -7.48
C THR A 43 -13.38 -7.38 -6.13
N ASP A 44 -12.20 -7.89 -5.79
CA ASP A 44 -11.52 -7.65 -4.50
C ASP A 44 -10.40 -6.59 -4.60
N TRP A 45 -10.52 -5.69 -5.57
CA TRP A 45 -9.52 -4.66 -5.89
C TRP A 45 -9.21 -3.72 -4.72
N THR A 46 -10.21 -3.43 -3.89
CA THR A 46 -10.07 -2.51 -2.76
C THR A 46 -9.37 -3.14 -1.56
N ALA A 47 -9.45 -4.46 -1.39
CA ALA A 47 -8.86 -5.14 -0.25
C ALA A 47 -7.44 -5.63 -0.54
N SER A 48 -7.24 -6.33 -1.67
CA SER A 48 -5.98 -7.05 -1.93
C SER A 48 -5.31 -6.66 -3.25
N GLY A 49 -6.07 -6.16 -4.23
CA GLY A 49 -5.56 -5.91 -5.57
C GLY A 49 -4.92 -7.16 -6.22
N ARG A 50 -4.22 -6.97 -7.34
CA ARG A 50 -3.44 -8.04 -7.99
C ARG A 50 -2.04 -7.56 -8.29
N LEU A 51 -1.12 -8.52 -8.42
CA LEU A 51 0.24 -8.26 -8.84
C LEU A 51 0.24 -7.58 -10.23
N TYR A 52 1.18 -6.67 -10.42
CA TYR A 52 1.31 -5.89 -11.65
C TYR A 52 2.65 -6.20 -12.29
N ARG A 53 2.62 -6.80 -13.49
CA ARG A 53 3.79 -7.41 -14.13
C ARG A 53 5.02 -6.48 -14.21
N PRO A 54 4.90 -5.21 -14.65
CA PRO A 54 6.04 -4.30 -14.67
C PRO A 54 6.69 -4.05 -13.30
N ILE A 55 5.94 -4.13 -12.20
CA ILE A 55 6.52 -4.01 -10.85
C ILE A 55 7.27 -5.30 -10.50
N GLU A 56 6.66 -6.46 -10.72
CA GLU A 56 7.28 -7.75 -10.42
C GLU A 56 8.56 -7.98 -11.22
N GLU A 57 8.56 -7.61 -12.51
CA GLU A 57 9.73 -7.73 -13.37
C GLU A 57 10.87 -6.83 -12.92
N LYS A 58 10.58 -5.60 -12.45
CA LYS A 58 11.60 -4.73 -11.85
C LYS A 58 12.12 -5.30 -10.54
N LEU A 59 11.24 -5.76 -9.66
CA LEU A 59 11.65 -6.37 -8.40
C LEU A 59 12.56 -7.57 -8.63
N MET A 60 12.21 -8.44 -9.58
CA MET A 60 12.96 -9.64 -9.89
C MET A 60 14.29 -9.35 -10.60
N ASN A 61 14.29 -8.48 -11.63
CA ASN A 61 15.43 -8.33 -12.53
C ASN A 61 16.33 -7.14 -12.18
N ASP A 62 15.78 -6.06 -11.62
CA ASP A 62 16.53 -4.82 -11.38
C ASP A 62 16.96 -4.70 -9.91
N PHE A 63 16.10 -5.10 -8.96
CA PHE A 63 16.39 -5.01 -7.53
C PHE A 63 16.89 -6.34 -6.95
N GLY A 64 16.28 -7.46 -7.33
CA GLY A 64 16.58 -8.81 -6.88
C GLY A 64 18.08 -9.15 -6.90
N PRO A 65 18.83 -8.88 -8.00
CA PRO A 65 20.25 -9.19 -8.08
C PRO A 65 21.13 -8.39 -7.12
N PHE A 66 20.64 -7.26 -6.60
CA PHE A 66 21.39 -6.37 -5.71
C PHE A 66 20.91 -6.44 -4.26
N VAL A 67 19.99 -7.35 -3.91
CA VAL A 67 19.45 -7.46 -2.55
C VAL A 67 20.58 -7.60 -1.53
N ALA A 68 20.64 -6.63 -0.62
CA ALA A 68 21.61 -6.54 0.45
C ALA A 68 21.02 -5.71 1.59
N ASN A 69 21.66 -5.79 2.76
CA ASN A 69 21.29 -4.99 3.91
C ASN A 69 21.46 -3.50 3.61
N THR A 70 20.38 -2.73 3.77
CA THR A 70 20.35 -1.26 3.57
C THR A 70 21.06 -0.47 4.67
N HIS A 71 21.83 -1.15 5.52
CA HIS A 71 22.63 -0.55 6.61
C HIS A 71 24.13 -0.70 6.34
N THR A 72 24.50 -1.14 5.13
CA THR A 72 25.88 -1.35 4.73
C THR A 72 26.08 -0.73 3.35
N GLU A 73 26.99 0.22 3.23
CA GLU A 73 27.32 0.91 1.97
C GLU A 73 28.69 0.49 1.41
N THR A 74 29.26 -0.59 1.95
CA THR A 74 30.62 -1.04 1.59
C THR A 74 30.67 -1.91 0.34
N THR A 75 29.51 -2.37 -0.16
CA THR A 75 29.40 -3.18 -1.37
C THR A 75 28.48 -2.52 -2.38
N VAL A 76 28.69 -2.83 -3.67
CA VAL A 76 27.84 -2.31 -4.75
C VAL A 76 26.35 -2.61 -4.48
N SER A 77 26.03 -3.82 -4.03
CA SER A 77 24.67 -4.22 -3.66
C SER A 77 24.12 -3.42 -2.47
N GLY A 78 24.92 -3.24 -1.43
CA GLY A 78 24.54 -2.48 -0.23
C GLY A 78 24.28 -1.00 -0.52
N THR A 79 25.17 -0.35 -1.27
CA THR A 79 25.00 1.04 -1.72
C THR A 79 23.78 1.17 -2.63
N ALA A 80 23.61 0.27 -3.61
CA ALA A 80 22.48 0.32 -4.54
C ALA A 80 21.13 0.22 -3.79
N MET A 81 20.99 -0.74 -2.86
CA MET A 81 19.77 -0.92 -2.08
C MET A 81 19.50 0.24 -1.13
N THR A 82 20.54 0.82 -0.52
CA THR A 82 20.42 1.98 0.37
C THR A 82 19.95 3.21 -0.42
N MET A 83 20.55 3.47 -1.59
CA MET A 83 20.10 4.55 -2.47
C MET A 83 18.67 4.35 -2.97
N ALA A 84 18.31 3.14 -3.39
CA ALA A 84 16.95 2.79 -3.81
C ALA A 84 15.94 3.02 -2.68
N TYR A 85 16.27 2.63 -1.45
CA TYR A 85 15.45 2.87 -0.26
C TYR A 85 15.23 4.37 -0.01
N HIS A 86 16.28 5.19 -0.02
CA HIS A 86 16.15 6.63 0.14
C HIS A 86 15.32 7.28 -0.98
N HIS A 87 15.53 6.84 -2.22
CA HIS A 87 14.76 7.31 -3.37
C HIS A 87 13.27 6.99 -3.21
N ALA A 88 12.92 5.74 -2.85
CA ALA A 88 11.55 5.32 -2.63
C ALA A 88 10.86 6.16 -1.55
N ARG A 89 11.56 6.44 -0.43
CA ARG A 89 11.04 7.30 0.64
C ARG A 89 10.74 8.72 0.15
N LYS A 90 11.59 9.29 -0.70
CA LYS A 90 11.36 10.62 -1.29
C LYS A 90 10.12 10.62 -2.19
N ILE A 91 9.95 9.60 -3.04
CA ILE A 91 8.76 9.45 -3.89
C ILE A 91 7.49 9.38 -3.02
N ILE A 92 7.49 8.55 -1.97
CA ILE A 92 6.33 8.39 -1.08
C ILE A 92 6.00 9.72 -0.39
N LYS A 93 7.00 10.40 0.21
CA LYS A 93 6.80 11.70 0.86
C LYS A 93 6.18 12.72 -0.10
N ASN A 94 6.68 12.79 -1.33
CA ASN A 94 6.13 13.69 -2.34
C ASN A 94 4.67 13.35 -2.70
N HIS A 95 4.32 12.07 -2.83
CA HIS A 95 2.94 11.66 -3.17
C HIS A 95 1.93 12.01 -2.07
N VAL A 96 2.35 12.08 -0.81
CA VAL A 96 1.50 12.45 0.32
C VAL A 96 1.69 13.90 0.77
N ASN A 97 2.39 14.72 -0.02
CA ASN A 97 2.71 16.12 0.28
C ASN A 97 3.42 16.33 1.64
N ALA A 98 4.25 15.38 2.07
CA ALA A 98 5.04 15.49 3.28
C ALA A 98 6.23 16.45 3.09
N SER A 99 6.39 17.38 4.03
CA SER A 99 7.48 18.35 4.10
C SER A 99 8.75 17.76 4.70
N ASP A 100 9.82 18.55 4.78
CA ASP A 100 11.07 18.15 5.44
C ASP A 100 10.92 17.98 6.96
N ASN A 101 9.88 18.58 7.56
CA ASN A 101 9.55 18.43 8.98
C ASN A 101 8.76 17.14 9.27
N ASP A 102 8.32 16.43 8.24
CA ASP A 102 7.55 15.19 8.38
C ASP A 102 8.44 13.95 8.31
N ILE A 103 8.12 12.96 9.16
CA ILE A 103 8.84 11.69 9.23
C ILE A 103 7.97 10.57 8.64
N LEU A 104 8.54 9.83 7.68
CA LEU A 104 7.91 8.61 7.17
C LEU A 104 8.31 7.41 8.01
N ILE A 105 7.34 6.83 8.73
CA ILE A 105 7.50 5.60 9.52
C ILE A 105 6.79 4.46 8.80
N THR A 106 7.56 3.48 8.32
CA THR A 106 7.01 2.24 7.80
C THR A 106 6.74 1.26 8.94
N ASP A 107 5.67 0.48 8.82
CA ASP A 107 5.36 -0.60 9.74
C ASP A 107 4.80 -1.81 8.98
N GLY A 108 4.82 -2.97 9.62
CA GLY A 108 4.53 -4.25 8.98
C GLY A 108 3.06 -4.43 8.59
N THR A 109 2.26 -4.99 9.50
CA THR A 109 0.94 -5.61 9.24
C THR A 109 -0.18 -4.58 8.97
N GLY A 110 -0.01 -3.76 7.93
CA GLY A 110 -1.00 -2.78 7.47
C GLY A 110 -1.41 -1.75 8.53
N MET A 111 -2.67 -1.29 8.42
CA MET A 111 -3.23 -0.23 9.27
C MET A 111 -3.21 -0.59 10.76
N THR A 112 -3.52 -1.83 11.13
CA THR A 112 -3.49 -2.29 12.53
C THR A 112 -2.10 -2.14 13.14
N GLY A 113 -1.04 -2.49 12.39
CA GLY A 113 0.34 -2.33 12.87
C GLY A 113 0.65 -0.87 13.14
N VAL A 114 0.44 -0.04 12.11
CA VAL A 114 0.75 1.40 12.15
C VAL A 114 0.01 2.12 13.28
N VAL A 115 -1.29 1.87 13.45
CA VAL A 115 -2.09 2.51 14.52
C VAL A 115 -1.59 2.08 15.91
N ASN A 116 -1.28 0.80 16.12
CA ASN A 116 -0.73 0.35 17.39
C ASN A 116 0.68 0.93 17.65
N LYS A 117 1.52 1.05 16.62
CA LYS A 117 2.83 1.72 16.73
C LYS A 117 2.66 3.20 17.06
N PHE A 118 1.72 3.87 16.43
CA PHE A 118 1.41 5.27 16.70
C PHE A 118 0.93 5.48 18.15
N GLN A 119 0.00 4.66 18.64
CA GLN A 119 -0.43 4.70 20.05
C GLN A 119 0.73 4.50 21.03
N ARG A 120 1.71 3.64 20.70
CA ARG A 120 2.92 3.44 21.52
C ARG A 120 3.84 4.66 21.50
N ILE A 121 4.03 5.28 20.34
CA ILE A 121 4.84 6.52 20.19
C ILE A 121 4.23 7.65 21.03
N LEU A 122 2.90 7.76 21.05
CA LEU A 122 2.18 8.73 21.88
C LEU A 122 2.14 8.37 23.38
N GLY A 123 2.66 7.22 23.79
CA GLY A 123 2.64 6.77 25.18
C GLY A 123 1.26 6.29 25.68
N LEU A 124 0.31 6.05 24.78
CA LEU A 124 -1.07 5.68 25.11
C LEU A 124 -1.26 4.19 25.38
N LYS A 125 -0.25 3.37 25.09
CA LYS A 125 -0.31 1.91 25.24
C LYS A 125 0.57 1.44 26.39
N ILE A 126 -0.07 1.05 27.50
CA ILE A 126 0.62 0.40 28.63
C ILE A 126 0.78 -1.11 28.35
N PRO A 127 1.98 -1.70 28.54
CA PRO A 127 2.15 -3.15 28.53
C PRO A 127 1.24 -3.84 29.54
N GLU A 128 0.61 -4.94 29.16
CA GLU A 128 -0.45 -5.59 29.94
C GLU A 128 0.00 -5.97 31.36
N ASN A 129 1.22 -6.50 31.49
CA ASN A 129 1.84 -6.86 32.77
C ASN A 129 2.09 -5.65 33.71
N LEU A 130 2.18 -4.44 33.16
CA LEU A 130 2.39 -3.20 33.91
C LEU A 130 1.09 -2.43 34.17
N LYS A 131 -0.03 -2.86 33.58
CA LYS A 131 -1.33 -2.17 33.70
C LYS A 131 -1.78 -2.04 35.16
N LYS A 132 -1.60 -3.08 35.98
CA LYS A 132 -1.94 -3.06 37.42
C LYS A 132 -1.04 -2.15 38.25
N HIS A 133 0.14 -1.81 37.74
CA HIS A 133 1.12 -0.96 38.42
C HIS A 133 1.07 0.48 37.91
N THR A 134 0.13 0.81 37.02
CA THR A 134 0.02 2.12 36.40
C THR A 134 -1.34 2.71 36.70
N HIS A 135 -1.36 3.90 37.30
CA HIS A 135 -2.58 4.68 37.51
C HIS A 135 -2.52 5.92 36.64
N ILE A 136 -3.50 6.10 35.75
CA ILE A 136 -3.62 7.29 34.88
C ILE A 136 -4.83 8.09 35.37
N PRO A 137 -4.65 9.36 35.79
CA PRO A 137 -5.74 10.27 36.12
C PRO A 137 -6.77 10.37 34.99
N SER A 138 -8.03 10.64 35.32
CA SER A 138 -9.11 10.75 34.32
C SER A 138 -8.88 11.85 33.29
N GLU A 139 -8.33 12.96 33.74
CA GLU A 139 -8.04 14.19 33.00
C GLU A 139 -6.91 14.01 31.97
N ASP A 140 -6.03 13.04 32.18
CA ASP A 140 -4.92 12.72 31.26
C ASP A 140 -5.32 11.69 30.19
N LYS A 141 -6.54 11.14 30.26
CA LYS A 141 -7.01 10.16 29.27
C LYS A 141 -7.46 10.89 28.01
N PRO A 142 -6.90 10.56 26.83
CA PRO A 142 -7.33 11.19 25.59
C PRO A 142 -8.74 10.75 25.23
N VAL A 143 -9.49 11.66 24.62
CA VAL A 143 -10.76 11.33 23.96
C VAL A 143 -10.46 11.03 22.49
N VAL A 144 -10.89 9.87 22.00
CA VAL A 144 -10.73 9.45 20.61
C VAL A 144 -12.10 9.49 19.94
N PHE A 145 -12.21 10.27 18.86
CA PHE A 145 -13.43 10.34 18.05
C PHE A 145 -13.27 9.43 16.84
N ILE A 146 -14.27 8.58 16.60
CA ILE A 146 -14.32 7.66 15.46
C ILE A 146 -15.62 7.85 14.69
N SER A 147 -15.58 7.71 13.37
CA SER A 147 -16.78 7.67 12.53
C SER A 147 -17.33 6.25 12.40
N HIS A 148 -18.54 6.11 11.85
CA HIS A 148 -19.13 4.79 11.56
C HIS A 148 -18.52 4.11 10.31
N MET A 149 -17.65 4.79 9.58
CA MET A 149 -16.95 4.26 8.38
C MET A 149 -15.51 3.86 8.68
N GLU A 150 -15.04 4.03 9.92
CA GLU A 150 -13.66 3.70 10.26
C GLU A 150 -13.40 2.21 10.10
N HIS A 151 -12.20 1.89 9.62
CA HIS A 151 -11.73 0.52 9.62
C HIS A 151 -11.65 0.00 11.06
N HIS A 152 -11.95 -1.29 11.28
CA HIS A 152 -11.96 -1.92 12.60
C HIS A 152 -10.56 -2.10 13.25
N SER A 153 -9.52 -1.47 12.69
CA SER A 153 -8.12 -1.58 13.14
C SER A 153 -7.83 -0.81 14.42
#